data_AF-A0AAN3IJE3-F1
#
_entry.id   AF-A0AAN3IJE3-F1
#
_cell.length_a   1.000
_cell.length_b   1.000
_cell.length_c   1.000
_cell.angle_alpha   90.00
_cell.angle_beta   90.00
_cell.angle_gamma   90.00
#
_symmetry.space_group_name_H-M   'P 1'
#
loop_
_entity.id
_entity.type
_entity.pdbx_description
1 polymer ?
#
loop_
_entity_poly.entity_id
_entity_poly.type
_entity_poly.pdbx_seq_one_letter_code
_entity_poly.pdbx_strand_id
1 'polypeptide(L)'
;MAGWINQRMSNAISIWANGGYFDIPNGWVTDSCGIVFAHMEAINGAGDLDSELVVNGLIESGHHAGNAGSWGASSLVGAGATVSFTLGKGGLHYFKFRRMH
;
A
#
# COMPACT_ATOMS: atom_id res chain seq x y z
N MET A 1 3.76 -15.81 -3.53
CA MET A 1 2.68 -16.08 -4.50
C MET A 1 1.34 -15.47 -4.02
N ALA A 2 1.33 -14.20 -3.57
CA ALA A 2 0.18 -13.59 -2.88
C ALA A 2 -0.25 -12.21 -3.42
N GLY A 3 0.67 -11.44 -4.02
CA GLY A 3 0.37 -10.06 -4.47
C GLY A 3 -0.72 -9.96 -5.54
N TRP A 4 -0.74 -10.85 -6.53
CA TRP A 4 -1.74 -10.77 -7.62
C TRP A 4 -3.17 -11.11 -7.15
N ILE A 5 -3.31 -12.02 -6.17
CA ILE A 5 -4.61 -12.37 -5.60
C ILE A 5 -5.13 -11.22 -4.75
N ASN A 6 -4.28 -10.66 -3.88
CA ASN A 6 -4.63 -9.53 -3.03
C ASN A 6 -5.05 -8.32 -3.89
N GLN A 7 -4.32 -8.03 -4.98
CA GLN A 7 -4.66 -6.95 -5.89
C GLN A 7 -5.98 -7.20 -6.65
N ARG A 8 -6.26 -8.44 -7.10
CA ARG A 8 -7.56 -8.78 -7.70
C ARG A 8 -8.71 -8.70 -6.71
N MET A 9 -8.52 -9.15 -5.48
CA MET A 9 -9.54 -9.05 -4.43
C MET A 9 -9.78 -7.60 -4.01
N SER A 10 -8.72 -6.81 -3.84
CA SER A 10 -8.80 -5.36 -3.59
C SER A 10 -9.62 -4.66 -4.67
N ASN A 11 -9.35 -4.93 -5.96
CA ASN A 11 -10.16 -4.39 -7.06
C ASN A 11 -11.61 -4.87 -7.02
N ALA A 12 -11.86 -6.16 -6.80
CA ALA A 12 -13.21 -6.73 -6.77
C ALA A 12 -14.05 -6.21 -5.60
N ILE A 13 -13.44 -5.97 -4.43
CA ILE A 13 -14.14 -5.52 -3.22
C ILE A 13 -14.19 -3.98 -3.14
N SER A 14 -13.42 -3.28 -3.97
CA SER A 14 -13.46 -1.80 -4.07
C SER A 14 -14.85 -1.21 -4.39
N ILE A 15 -15.76 -2.01 -4.95
CA ILE A 15 -17.17 -1.63 -5.18
C ILE A 15 -17.97 -1.45 -3.87
N TRP A 16 -17.54 -2.12 -2.80
CA TRP A 16 -18.14 -2.03 -1.46
C TRP A 16 -17.45 -0.99 -0.57
N ALA A 17 -16.34 -0.41 -1.05
CA ALA A 17 -15.65 0.65 -0.35
C ALA A 17 -16.41 1.98 -0.55
N ASN A 18 -17.06 2.47 0.50
CA ASN A 18 -17.79 3.74 0.47
C ASN A 18 -16.87 4.87 0.95
N GLY A 19 -16.74 5.91 0.14
CA GLY A 19 -15.83 7.04 0.37
C GLY A 19 -14.59 7.01 -0.53
N GLY A 20 -14.05 8.20 -0.78
CA GLY A 20 -12.80 8.36 -1.53
C GLY A 20 -11.59 7.89 -0.73
N TYR A 21 -10.44 7.79 -1.40
CA TYR A 21 -9.18 7.60 -0.71
C TYR A 21 -8.81 8.85 0.10
N PHE A 22 -8.30 8.66 1.31
CA PHE A 22 -7.72 9.73 2.12
C PHE A 22 -6.32 9.37 2.58
N ASP A 23 -5.48 10.37 2.79
CA ASP A 23 -4.10 10.17 3.23
C ASP A 23 -4.04 9.73 4.70
N ILE A 24 -3.13 8.81 4.99
CA ILE A 24 -2.90 8.28 6.33
C ILE A 24 -1.42 8.35 6.71
N PRO A 25 -1.08 8.51 8.00
CA PRO A 25 0.31 8.49 8.43
C PRO A 25 0.92 7.08 8.35
N ASN A 26 2.25 7.00 8.29
CA ASN A 26 2.94 5.71 8.39
C ASN A 26 2.74 5.12 9.80
N GLY A 27 2.35 3.84 9.89
CA GLY A 27 2.02 3.19 11.16
C GLY A 27 0.62 3.49 11.66
N TRP A 28 -0.29 3.96 10.79
CA TRP A 28 -1.69 4.21 11.14
C TRP A 28 -2.40 2.91 11.54
N VAL A 29 -3.30 3.00 12.53
CA VAL A 29 -4.18 1.90 12.92
C VAL A 29 -5.54 2.14 12.30
N THR A 30 -6.01 1.18 11.50
CA THR A 30 -7.26 1.29 10.76
C THR A 30 -8.45 1.35 11.70
N ASP A 31 -9.34 2.31 11.50
CA ASP A 31 -10.58 2.48 12.26
C ASP A 31 -11.73 1.60 11.78
N SER A 32 -11.58 0.98 10.60
CA SER A 32 -12.57 0.19 9.89
C SER A 32 -11.88 -0.83 9.00
N CYS A 33 -12.62 -1.82 8.50
CA CYS A 33 -12.12 -2.63 7.39
C CYS A 33 -11.98 -1.75 6.14
N GLY A 34 -11.03 -2.08 5.26
CA GLY A 34 -10.83 -1.27 4.06
C GLY A 34 -9.65 -1.71 3.20
N ILE A 35 -9.25 -0.78 2.32
CA ILE A 35 -8.12 -0.95 1.40
C ILE A 35 -7.05 0.07 1.76
N VAL A 36 -5.84 -0.41 2.06
CA VAL A 36 -4.65 0.44 2.10
C VAL A 36 -3.95 0.39 0.76
N PHE A 37 -3.42 1.53 0.31
CA PHE A 37 -2.63 1.66 -0.91
C PHE A 37 -1.37 2.48 -0.64
N ALA A 38 -0.23 1.97 -1.07
CA ALA A 38 1.03 2.68 -1.07
C ALA A 38 1.56 2.82 -2.49
N HIS A 39 2.05 4.01 -2.83
CA HIS A 39 2.75 4.29 -4.08
C HIS A 39 4.07 4.98 -3.79
N MET A 40 5.15 4.42 -4.32
CA MET A 40 6.51 4.93 -4.18
C MET A 40 7.12 5.09 -5.56
N GLU A 41 8.00 6.07 -5.70
CA GLU A 41 8.66 6.42 -6.95
C GLU A 41 10.17 6.45 -6.75
N ALA A 42 10.91 6.04 -7.77
CA ALA A 42 12.36 6.26 -7.79
C ALA A 42 12.64 7.76 -7.80
N ILE A 43 13.71 8.19 -7.13
CA ILE A 43 14.13 9.60 -7.16
C ILE A 43 14.42 9.99 -8.61
N ASN A 44 13.83 11.11 -9.07
CA ASN A 44 13.92 11.59 -10.46
C ASN A 44 13.32 10.63 -11.52
N GLY A 45 12.44 9.71 -11.14
CA GLY A 45 11.67 8.87 -12.07
C GLY A 45 12.43 7.72 -12.72
N ALA A 46 13.70 7.51 -12.38
CA ALA A 46 14.51 6.37 -12.81
C ALA A 46 15.56 6.02 -11.75
N GLY A 47 15.77 4.73 -11.51
CA GLY A 47 16.75 4.23 -10.55
C GLY A 47 16.19 3.26 -9.53
N ASP A 48 16.98 3.05 -8.47
CA ASP A 48 16.71 2.09 -7.42
C ASP A 48 15.44 2.45 -6.62
N LEU A 49 14.59 1.45 -6.42
CA LEU A 49 13.41 1.53 -5.56
C LEU A 49 13.35 0.29 -4.69
N ASP A 50 13.48 0.52 -3.39
CA ASP A 50 13.34 -0.48 -2.34
C ASP A 50 12.22 -0.03 -1.40
N SER A 51 11.05 -0.67 -1.49
CA SER A 51 9.86 -0.27 -0.75
C SER A 51 8.92 -1.43 -0.48
N GLU A 52 8.34 -1.46 0.71
CA GLU A 52 7.42 -2.52 1.12
C GLU A 52 6.15 -1.92 1.75
N LEU A 53 5.01 -2.59 1.54
CA LEU A 53 3.76 -2.38 2.24
C LEU A 53 3.67 -3.42 3.34
N VAL A 54 3.45 -2.95 4.56
CA VAL A 54 3.48 -3.78 5.77
C VAL A 54 2.13 -3.66 6.48
N VAL A 55 1.57 -4.80 6.88
CA VAL A 55 0.33 -4.90 7.66
C VAL A 55 0.60 -5.75 8.88
N ASN A 56 0.33 -5.22 10.08
CA ASN A 56 0.61 -5.87 11.36
C ASN A 56 2.07 -6.38 11.51
N GLY A 57 3.02 -5.64 10.93
CA GLY A 57 4.43 -6.01 10.93
C GLY A 57 4.83 -7.08 9.91
N LEU A 58 3.90 -7.57 9.09
CA LEU A 58 4.17 -8.53 8.01
C LEU A 58 4.23 -7.81 6.66
N ILE A 59 5.21 -8.20 5.84
CA ILE A 59 5.34 -7.68 4.47
C ILE A 59 4.25 -8.31 3.60
N GLU A 60 3.28 -7.49 3.18
CA GLU A 60 2.21 -7.90 2.28
C GLU A 60 2.65 -7.86 0.82
N SER A 61 3.45 -6.85 0.48
CA SER A 61 4.01 -6.68 -0.86
C SER A 61 5.26 -5.83 -0.77
N GLY A 62 6.22 -6.08 -1.65
CA GLY A 62 7.45 -5.32 -1.70
C GLY A 62 8.03 -5.25 -3.10
N HIS A 63 8.91 -4.29 -3.29
CA HIS A 63 9.63 -4.05 -4.53
C HIS A 63 11.07 -3.70 -4.21
N HIS A 64 11.98 -4.42 -4.84
CA HIS A 64 13.42 -4.30 -4.64
C HIS A 64 14.09 -4.41 -6.01
N ALA A 65 14.19 -3.30 -6.72
CA ALA A 65 14.76 -3.28 -8.07
C ALA A 65 15.56 -2.01 -8.34
N GLY A 66 16.68 -2.16 -9.04
CA GLY A 66 17.59 -1.05 -9.34
C GLY A 66 17.14 -0.11 -10.46
N ASN A 67 16.05 -0.42 -11.16
CA ASN A 67 15.53 0.42 -12.24
C ASN A 67 14.00 0.28 -12.36
N ALA A 68 13.31 0.71 -11.32
CA ALA A 68 11.88 0.47 -11.17
C ALA A 68 10.98 1.55 -11.78
N GLY A 69 11.45 2.81 -11.77
CA GLY A 69 10.61 3.98 -12.05
C GLY A 69 9.60 4.26 -10.94
N SER A 70 8.67 3.33 -10.68
CA SER A 70 7.64 3.42 -9.63
C SER A 70 7.13 2.04 -9.21
N TRP A 71 6.60 1.94 -7.99
CA TRP A 71 5.94 0.75 -7.49
C TRP A 71 4.73 1.10 -6.63
N GLY A 72 3.60 0.46 -6.93
CA GLY A 72 2.38 0.57 -6.13
C GLY A 72 1.87 -0.79 -5.69
N ALA A 73 1.37 -0.86 -4.46
CA ALA A 73 0.69 -2.03 -3.92
C ALA A 73 -0.51 -1.64 -3.07
N SER A 74 -1.45 -2.57 -2.97
CA SER A 74 -2.64 -2.43 -2.15
C SER A 74 -2.93 -3.71 -1.39
N SER A 75 -3.48 -3.58 -0.18
CA SER A 75 -3.94 -4.72 0.60
C SER A 75 -5.30 -4.47 1.23
N LEU A 76 -6.10 -5.53 1.35
CA LEU A 76 -7.30 -5.56 2.17
C LEU A 76 -6.91 -5.74 3.62
N VAL A 77 -7.45 -4.89 4.49
CA VAL A 77 -7.13 -4.88 5.92
C VAL A 77 -8.41 -4.82 6.74
N GLY A 78 -8.41 -5.53 7.88
CA GLY A 78 -9.48 -5.47 8.86
C GLY A 78 -9.33 -4.28 9.79
N ALA A 79 -10.41 -3.93 10.51
CA ALA A 79 -10.36 -2.90 11.55
C ALA A 79 -9.35 -3.27 12.64
N GLY A 80 -8.63 -2.28 13.17
CA GLY A 80 -7.57 -2.46 14.16
C GLY A 80 -6.22 -2.94 13.60
N ALA A 81 -6.07 -3.11 12.29
CA ALA A 81 -4.78 -3.43 11.69
C ALA A 81 -3.86 -2.21 11.68
N THR A 82 -2.58 -2.41 12.03
CA THR A 82 -1.54 -1.39 11.84
C THR A 82 -1.02 -1.50 10.42
N VAL A 83 -1.11 -0.42 9.65
CA VAL A 83 -0.63 -0.36 8.28
C VAL A 83 0.54 0.62 8.19
N SER A 84 1.60 0.19 7.52
CA SER A 84 2.82 0.96 7.36
C SER A 84 3.48 0.68 6.02
N PHE A 85 4.50 1.47 5.72
CA PHE A 85 5.41 1.19 4.62
C PHE A 85 6.85 1.34 5.08
N THR A 86 7.74 0.60 4.41
CA THR A 86 9.19 0.80 4.47
C THR A 86 9.65 1.46 3.18
N LEU A 87 10.68 2.30 3.29
CA LEU A 87 11.29 2.98 2.16
C LEU A 87 12.80 2.98 2.38
N GLY A 88 13.52 2.19 1.57
CA GLY A 88 14.98 2.15 1.55
C GLY A 88 15.55 3.18 0.58
N LYS A 89 15.20 3.04 -0.71
CA LYS A 89 15.57 3.97 -1.80
C LYS A 89 14.32 4.39 -2.55
N GLY A 90 14.23 5.67 -2.92
CA GLY A 90 13.05 6.26 -3.55
C GLY A 90 12.37 7.34 -2.70
N GLY A 91 11.15 7.70 -3.08
CA GLY A 91 10.28 8.64 -2.38
C GLY A 91 8.85 8.11 -2.27
N LEU A 92 8.14 8.51 -1.22
CA LEU A 92 6.71 8.25 -1.11
C LEU A 92 5.97 9.24 -2.02
N HIS A 93 5.14 8.72 -2.93
CA HIS A 93 4.18 9.55 -3.66
C HIS A 93 2.90 9.70 -2.83
N TYR A 94 2.28 8.60 -2.41
CA TYR A 94 1.14 8.65 -1.49
C TYR A 94 0.95 7.36 -0.68
N PHE A 95 0.38 7.52 0.51
CA PHE A 95 -0.06 6.43 1.37
C PHE A 95 -1.49 6.71 1.83
N LYS A 96 -2.42 5.89 1.34
CA LYS A 96 -3.85 6.18 1.42
C LYS A 96 -4.65 5.00 1.93
N PHE A 97 -5.78 5.33 2.54
CA PHE A 97 -6.78 4.36 2.95
C PHE A 97 -8.14 4.67 2.34
N ARG A 98 -8.91 3.62 2.09
CA ARG A 98 -10.31 3.72 1.69
C ARG A 98 -11.14 2.79 2.57
N ARG A 99 -12.11 3.36 3.30
CA ARG A 99 -12.98 2.60 4.20
C ARG A 99 -13.93 1.69 3.42
N MET A 100 -14.23 0.54 4.00
CA MET A 100 -15.39 -0.27 3.68
C MET A 100 -16.45 -0.08 4.76
N HIS A 101 -17.71 -0.02 4.34
CA HIS A 101 -18.85 0.08 5.24
C HIS A 101 -19.43 -1.31 5.53
#